data_AF-A0A519ITE5-F1
#
_entry.id   AF-A0A519ITE5-F1
#
_cell.length_a   1.000
_cell.length_b   1.000
_cell.length_c   1.000
_cell.angle_alpha   90.00
_cell.angle_beta   90.00
_cell.angle_gamma   90.00
#
_symmetry.space_group_name_H-M   'P 1'
#
loop_
_entity.id
_entity.type
_entity.pdbx_description
1 polymer ?
#
loop_
_entity_poly.entity_id
_entity_poly.type
_entity_poly.pdbx_seq_one_letter_code
_entity_poly.pdbx_strand_id
1 'polypeptide(L)'
;MQLVAHTDRVFSIPSLLTQSECADLIALAESSGFASADVRTAAGQKPMPMVRNNERVIVEGQGWVARLWERLSGIALPVVDGATPLGLPKELRFYKYSNGQRFKMHKDGPWTENGVTSKLTFLVYLNDGFVGGATDFRDFSVSPRAGNALLFIHDTWH
;
A
#
# COMPACT_ATOMS: atom_id res chain seq x y z
N MET A 1 2.98 -15.86 -10.50
CA MET A 1 2.52 -14.49 -10.26
C MET A 1 3.24 -13.58 -11.25
N GLN A 2 2.57 -12.60 -11.86
CA GLN A 2 3.16 -11.77 -12.92
C GLN A 2 3.00 -10.29 -12.57
N LEU A 3 4.02 -9.49 -12.91
CA LEU A 3 3.96 -8.04 -12.85
C LEU A 3 3.32 -7.51 -14.15
N VAL A 4 2.25 -6.73 -14.03
CA VAL A 4 1.52 -6.12 -15.15
C VAL A 4 1.80 -4.62 -15.13
N ALA A 5 2.50 -4.11 -16.12
CA ALA A 5 2.79 -2.67 -16.24
C ALA A 5 1.57 -1.91 -16.78
N HIS A 6 1.19 -0.83 -16.10
CA HIS A 6 0.26 0.18 -16.62
C HIS A 6 1.03 1.34 -17.24
N THR A 7 2.16 1.69 -16.64
CA THR A 7 3.16 2.65 -17.13
C THR A 7 4.56 2.14 -16.79
N ASP A 8 5.59 2.92 -17.08
CA ASP A 8 6.96 2.70 -16.60
C ASP A 8 7.12 2.91 -15.08
N ARG A 9 6.07 3.37 -14.39
CA ARG A 9 6.11 3.72 -12.95
C ARG A 9 5.08 3.00 -12.10
N VAL A 10 4.07 2.37 -12.71
CA VAL A 10 2.91 1.79 -12.02
C VAL A 10 2.66 0.39 -12.53
N PHE A 11 2.57 -0.56 -11.60
CA PHE A 11 2.48 -1.97 -11.88
C PHE A 11 1.45 -2.66 -10.98
N SER A 12 0.62 -3.53 -11.54
CA SER A 12 -0.25 -4.42 -10.76
C SER A 12 0.36 -5.81 -10.62
N ILE A 13 0.06 -6.46 -9.49
CA ILE A 13 0.42 -7.85 -9.20
C ILE A 13 -0.89 -8.57 -8.90
N PRO A 14 -1.49 -9.27 -9.89
CA PRO A 14 -2.72 -10.01 -9.67
C PRO A 14 -2.50 -11.23 -8.77
N SER A 15 -3.50 -11.56 -7.95
CA SER A 15 -3.53 -12.77 -7.13
C SER A 15 -2.30 -12.93 -6.23
N LEU A 16 -1.85 -11.83 -5.62
CA LEU A 16 -0.79 -11.84 -4.62
C LEU A 16 -1.19 -12.61 -3.38
N LEU A 17 -2.43 -12.42 -2.91
CA LEU A 17 -3.00 -13.10 -1.75
C LEU A 17 -4.23 -13.91 -2.15
N THR A 18 -4.52 -14.96 -1.40
CA THR A 18 -5.81 -15.64 -1.47
C THR A 18 -6.87 -14.84 -0.70
N GLN A 19 -8.15 -15.19 -0.90
CA GLN A 19 -9.24 -14.58 -0.14
C GLN A 19 -9.16 -14.89 1.37
N SER A 20 -8.71 -16.09 1.74
CA SER A 20 -8.50 -16.44 3.14
C SER A 20 -7.39 -15.59 3.77
N GLU A 21 -6.29 -15.37 3.04
CA GLU A 21 -5.20 -14.53 3.53
C GLU A 21 -5.59 -13.05 3.65
N CYS A 22 -6.43 -12.56 2.73
CA CYS A 22 -7.03 -11.23 2.86
C CYS A 22 -7.89 -11.13 4.12
N ALA A 23 -8.73 -12.15 4.39
CA ALA A 23 -9.54 -12.20 5.60
C ALA A 23 -8.70 -12.24 6.88
N ASP A 24 -7.61 -13.03 6.89
CA ASP A 24 -6.69 -13.11 8.03
C ASP A 24 -6.01 -11.76 8.32
N LEU A 25 -5.58 -11.04 7.29
CA LEU A 25 -5.00 -9.70 7.40
C LEU A 25 -6.01 -8.65 7.88
N ILE A 26 -7.27 -8.74 7.41
CA ILE A 26 -8.35 -7.88 7.91
C ILE A 26 -8.60 -8.16 9.40
N ALA A 27 -8.70 -9.44 9.79
CA ALA A 27 -8.92 -9.82 11.18
C ALA A 27 -7.78 -9.36 12.11
N LEU A 28 -6.53 -9.44 11.64
CA LEU A 28 -5.36 -8.91 12.34
C LEU A 28 -5.45 -7.39 12.55
N ALA A 29 -5.87 -6.65 11.52
CA ALA A 29 -6.00 -5.19 11.60
C ALA A 29 -7.14 -4.78 12.55
N GLU A 30 -8.30 -5.40 12.42
CA GLU A 30 -9.46 -5.13 13.28
C GLU A 30 -9.17 -5.45 14.75
N SER A 31 -8.49 -6.57 15.05
CA SER A 31 -8.13 -6.94 16.42
C SER A 31 -7.08 -6.01 17.06
N SER A 32 -6.27 -5.35 16.23
CA SER A 32 -5.27 -4.38 16.67
C SER A 32 -5.86 -2.99 16.97
N GLY A 33 -7.08 -2.71 16.49
CA GLY A 33 -7.81 -1.47 16.73
C GLY A 33 -7.45 -0.35 15.75
N PHE A 34 -8.41 0.06 14.93
CA PHE A 34 -8.26 1.21 14.03
C PHE A 34 -8.39 2.55 14.78
N ALA A 35 -7.59 3.53 14.35
CA ALA A 35 -7.71 4.93 14.76
C ALA A 35 -7.81 5.84 13.52
N SER A 36 -8.15 7.12 13.69
CA SER A 36 -8.14 8.08 12.56
C SER A 36 -6.73 8.25 11.99
N ALA A 37 -6.58 8.27 10.66
CA ALA A 37 -5.28 8.37 10.02
C ALA A 37 -4.71 9.81 10.01
N ASP A 38 -3.55 10.01 10.62
CA ASP A 38 -2.82 11.28 10.56
C ASP A 38 -2.06 11.48 9.23
N VAL A 39 -1.81 12.74 8.86
CA VAL A 39 -0.96 13.14 7.73
C VAL A 39 0.41 13.57 8.24
N ARG A 40 1.48 13.10 7.59
CA ARG A 40 2.86 13.49 7.92
C ARG A 40 3.18 14.85 7.29
N THR A 41 3.43 15.84 8.13
CA THR A 41 3.88 17.18 7.73
C THR A 41 5.31 17.43 8.18
N ALA A 42 5.95 18.50 7.70
CA ALA A 42 7.26 18.94 8.20
C ALA A 42 7.26 19.22 9.72
N ALA A 43 6.09 19.44 10.32
CA ALA A 43 5.90 19.69 11.75
C ALA A 43 5.43 18.44 12.55
N GLY A 44 5.51 17.23 11.96
CA GLY A 44 5.06 15.98 12.58
C GLY A 44 3.75 15.44 12.02
N GLN A 45 3.23 14.37 12.62
CA GLN A 45 1.92 13.80 12.28
C GLN A 45 0.80 14.69 12.83
N LYS A 46 -0.11 15.12 11.94
CA LYS A 46 -1.31 15.88 12.33
C LYS A 46 -2.54 15.34 11.57
N PRO A 47 -3.71 15.27 12.21
CA PRO A 47 -4.94 14.96 11.51
C PRO A 47 -5.25 16.08 10.52
N MET A 48 -5.24 15.76 9.23
CA MET A 48 -5.64 16.67 8.16
C MET A 48 -6.84 16.07 7.43
N PRO A 49 -8.06 16.14 8.02
CA PRO A 49 -9.27 15.53 7.44
C PRO A 49 -9.61 16.06 6.04
N MET A 50 -9.11 17.25 5.69
CA MET A 50 -9.24 17.81 4.35
C MET A 50 -8.33 17.16 3.30
N VAL A 51 -7.31 16.40 3.71
CA VAL A 51 -6.37 15.68 2.85
C VAL A 51 -6.68 14.19 2.86
N ARG A 52 -6.93 13.63 4.04
CA ARG A 52 -7.23 12.22 4.28
C ARG A 52 -8.12 12.09 5.51
N ASN A 53 -9.22 11.35 5.42
CA ASN A 53 -10.21 11.22 6.50
C ASN A 53 -10.60 9.77 6.81
N ASN A 54 -9.74 8.81 6.46
CA ASN A 54 -9.98 7.39 6.68
C ASN A 54 -9.27 6.88 7.94
N GLU A 55 -9.51 5.62 8.27
CA GLU A 55 -8.95 4.96 9.45
C GLU A 55 -7.64 4.22 9.14
N ARG A 56 -6.74 4.12 10.12
CA ARG A 56 -5.45 3.45 10.00
C ARG A 56 -5.11 2.69 11.29
N VAL A 57 -4.45 1.56 11.11
CA VAL A 57 -3.70 0.88 12.18
C VAL A 57 -2.32 0.48 11.66
N ILE A 58 -1.33 0.49 12.54
CA ILE A 58 0.04 0.02 12.26
C ILE A 58 0.28 -1.21 13.13
N VAL A 59 0.70 -2.30 12.50
CA VAL A 59 0.96 -3.57 13.19
C VAL A 59 2.34 -4.05 12.80
N GLU A 60 3.16 -4.41 13.78
CA GLU A 60 4.37 -5.17 13.50
C GLU A 60 3.97 -6.62 13.17
N GLY A 61 4.30 -7.07 11.97
CA GLY A 61 3.78 -8.33 11.42
C GLY A 61 4.86 -9.15 10.76
N GLN A 62 5.94 -9.49 11.48
CA GLN A 62 7.14 -10.13 10.92
C GLN A 62 6.82 -11.32 10.00
N GLY A 63 5.89 -12.20 10.40
CA GLY A 63 5.49 -13.35 9.57
C GLY A 63 4.80 -12.96 8.26
N TRP A 64 3.91 -11.96 8.30
CA TRP A 64 3.24 -11.44 7.10
C TRP A 64 4.19 -10.66 6.20
N VAL A 65 5.05 -9.83 6.78
CA VAL A 65 6.09 -9.09 6.05
C VAL A 65 7.01 -10.06 5.30
N ALA A 66 7.47 -11.12 5.97
CA ALA A 66 8.31 -12.15 5.34
C ALA A 66 7.59 -12.87 4.19
N ARG A 67 6.33 -13.27 4.38
CA ARG A 67 5.53 -13.92 3.33
C ARG A 67 5.28 -13.01 2.13
N LEU A 68 4.93 -11.75 2.36
CA LEU A 68 4.74 -10.77 1.29
C LEU A 68 6.04 -10.54 0.52
N TRP A 69 7.16 -10.44 1.23
CA TRP A 69 8.47 -10.26 0.62
C TRP A 69 8.93 -11.48 -0.20
N GLU A 70 8.69 -12.71 0.29
CA GLU A 70 8.97 -13.93 -0.47
C GLU A 70 8.24 -13.94 -1.82
N ARG A 71 6.96 -13.58 -1.83
CA ARG A 71 6.17 -13.50 -3.07
C ARG A 71 6.65 -12.38 -3.99
N LEU A 72 6.95 -11.22 -3.43
CA LEU A 72 7.38 -10.05 -4.17
C LEU A 72 8.79 -10.20 -4.76
N SER A 73 9.71 -10.86 -4.05
CA SER A 73 11.06 -11.12 -4.51
C SER A 73 11.14 -12.23 -5.56
N GLY A 74 10.11 -13.09 -5.65
CA GLY A 74 9.97 -14.10 -6.69
C GLY A 74 9.53 -13.57 -8.08
N ILE A 75 9.29 -12.27 -8.23
CA ILE A 75 8.95 -11.66 -9.52
C ILE A 75 9.99 -10.63 -9.95
N ALA A 76 10.07 -10.34 -11.25
CA ALA A 76 10.95 -9.30 -11.78
C ALA A 76 10.41 -7.91 -11.42
N LEU A 77 10.97 -7.32 -10.35
CA LEU A 77 10.63 -5.97 -9.88
C LEU A 77 11.23 -4.88 -10.79
N PRO A 78 10.61 -3.70 -10.87
CA PRO A 78 11.16 -2.60 -11.64
C PRO A 78 12.49 -2.11 -11.05
N VAL A 79 13.45 -1.80 -11.92
CA VAL A 79 14.72 -1.19 -11.52
C VAL A 79 14.49 0.29 -11.31
N VAL A 80 14.79 0.79 -10.10
CA VAL A 80 14.66 2.20 -9.74
C VAL A 80 16.04 2.73 -9.35
N ASP A 81 16.54 3.73 -10.09
CA ASP A 81 17.86 4.34 -9.87
C ASP A 81 19.03 3.33 -9.80
N GLY A 82 18.91 2.18 -10.49
CA GLY A 82 19.91 1.11 -10.43
C GLY A 82 20.00 0.38 -9.08
N ALA A 83 19.04 0.61 -8.17
CA ALA A 83 19.04 0.00 -6.84
C ALA A 83 18.52 -1.44 -6.85
N THR A 84 19.05 -2.25 -5.94
CA THR A 84 18.59 -3.61 -5.68
C THR A 84 17.55 -3.62 -4.55
N PRO A 85 16.36 -4.20 -4.75
CA PRO A 85 15.37 -4.37 -3.69
C PRO A 85 15.90 -5.25 -2.54
N LEU A 86 15.78 -4.78 -1.30
CA LEU A 86 16.32 -5.48 -0.12
C LEU A 86 15.25 -6.13 0.77
N GLY A 87 14.03 -5.59 0.80
CA GLY A 87 12.98 -6.04 1.70
C GLY A 87 11.80 -5.09 1.79
N LEU A 88 10.89 -5.42 2.70
CA LEU A 88 9.79 -4.57 3.14
C LEU A 88 10.05 -4.05 4.56
N PRO A 89 9.50 -2.88 4.94
CA PRO A 89 9.54 -2.41 6.33
C PRO A 89 8.91 -3.42 7.31
N LYS A 90 9.33 -3.38 8.57
CA LYS A 90 8.82 -4.32 9.61
C LYS A 90 7.33 -4.12 9.96
N GLU A 91 6.80 -2.94 9.67
CA GLU A 91 5.45 -2.51 9.99
C GLU A 91 4.51 -2.66 8.77
N LEU A 92 3.35 -3.27 9.00
CA LEU A 92 2.22 -3.22 8.09
C LEU A 92 1.33 -2.03 8.42
N ARG A 93 0.86 -1.34 7.39
CA ARG A 93 -0.02 -0.18 7.51
C ARG A 93 -1.35 -0.53 6.87
N PHE A 94 -2.38 -0.67 7.68
CA PHE A 94 -3.72 -0.96 7.22
C PHE A 94 -4.50 0.34 7.10
N TYR A 95 -5.33 0.42 6.06
CA TYR A 95 -6.15 1.57 5.79
C TYR A 95 -7.58 1.11 5.51
N LYS A 96 -8.52 1.58 6.32
CA LYS A 96 -9.93 1.28 6.20
C LYS A 96 -10.67 2.54 5.75
N TYR A 97 -11.54 2.38 4.76
CA TYR A 97 -12.32 3.46 4.16
C TYR A 97 -13.81 3.11 4.26
N SER A 98 -14.57 4.02 4.87
CA SER A 98 -16.02 4.03 4.93
C SER A 98 -16.60 4.97 3.88
N ASN A 99 -17.92 4.95 3.69
CA ASN A 99 -18.59 5.81 2.72
C ASN A 99 -18.21 7.30 2.89
N GLY A 100 -17.84 7.95 1.78
CA GLY A 100 -17.40 9.35 1.76
C GLY A 100 -15.95 9.59 2.21
N GLN A 101 -15.25 8.57 2.71
CA GLN A 101 -13.82 8.69 3.02
C GLN A 101 -12.97 8.57 1.76
N ARG A 102 -11.85 9.31 1.73
CA ARG A 102 -10.91 9.35 0.63
C ARG A 102 -9.54 9.82 1.08
N PHE A 103 -8.56 9.59 0.23
CA PHE A 103 -7.28 10.29 0.26
C PHE A 103 -7.17 11.11 -1.03
N LYS A 104 -6.94 12.43 -0.91
CA LYS A 104 -6.73 13.28 -2.07
C LYS A 104 -5.42 12.94 -2.79
N MET A 105 -5.44 13.13 -4.11
CA MET A 105 -4.29 13.07 -5.02
C MET A 105 -3.02 13.68 -4.41
N HIS A 106 -1.96 12.89 -4.34
CA HIS A 106 -0.70 13.20 -3.65
C HIS A 106 0.47 12.40 -4.24
N LYS A 107 1.65 12.59 -3.65
CA LYS A 107 2.84 11.77 -3.87
C LYS A 107 3.28 11.19 -2.54
N ASP A 108 3.82 9.98 -2.57
CA ASP A 108 4.31 9.33 -1.37
C ASP A 108 5.69 9.84 -0.98
N GLY A 109 5.93 9.85 0.34
CA GLY A 109 7.24 10.16 0.91
C GLY A 109 8.05 8.88 1.17
N PRO A 110 9.38 8.92 1.08
CA PRO A 110 10.21 7.79 1.42
C PRO A 110 10.07 7.41 2.91
N TRP A 111 10.14 6.11 3.17
CA TRP A 111 10.39 5.52 4.47
C TRP A 111 11.85 5.07 4.57
N THR A 112 12.49 5.32 5.71
CA THR A 112 13.87 4.90 5.98
C THR A 112 13.90 4.09 7.27
N GLU A 113 14.51 2.91 7.21
CA GLU A 113 14.69 1.99 8.33
C GLU A 113 16.05 1.29 8.18
N ASN A 114 16.84 1.24 9.26
CA ASN A 114 18.16 0.58 9.29
C ASN A 114 19.10 0.98 8.14
N GLY A 115 19.09 2.26 7.76
CA GLY A 115 19.94 2.79 6.67
C GLY A 115 19.43 2.49 5.25
N VAL A 116 18.31 1.79 5.10
CA VAL A 116 17.68 1.49 3.81
C VAL A 116 16.50 2.43 3.60
N THR A 117 16.33 2.95 2.38
CA THR A 117 15.26 3.88 2.04
C THR A 117 14.38 3.32 0.92
N SER A 118 13.07 3.25 1.16
CA SER A 118 12.08 2.82 0.16
C SER A 118 11.98 3.79 -1.02
N LYS A 119 11.81 3.24 -2.22
CA LYS A 119 11.61 3.97 -3.49
C LYS A 119 10.23 3.72 -4.12
N LEU A 120 9.56 2.66 -3.67
CA LEU A 120 8.31 2.16 -4.22
C LEU A 120 7.27 2.07 -3.09
N THR A 121 6.04 2.43 -3.41
CA THR A 121 4.86 2.09 -2.62
C THR A 121 4.37 0.72 -3.03
N PHE A 122 4.09 -0.12 -2.04
CA PHE A 122 3.48 -1.43 -2.20
C PHE A 122 2.14 -1.46 -1.48
N LEU A 123 1.06 -1.41 -2.24
CA LEU A 123 -0.32 -1.37 -1.76
C LEU A 123 -0.99 -2.71 -2.05
N VAL A 124 -1.64 -3.31 -1.07
CA VAL A 124 -2.39 -4.57 -1.23
C VAL A 124 -3.87 -4.31 -0.94
N TYR A 125 -4.74 -4.68 -1.88
CA TYR A 125 -6.19 -4.59 -1.69
C TYR A 125 -6.69 -5.82 -0.97
N LEU A 126 -7.31 -5.64 0.19
CA LEU A 126 -7.75 -6.74 1.07
C LEU A 126 -9.23 -7.10 0.90
N ASN A 127 -10.03 -6.24 0.27
CA ASN A 127 -11.42 -6.52 -0.04
C ASN A 127 -11.85 -5.83 -1.34
N ASP A 128 -13.06 -6.17 -1.79
CA ASP A 128 -13.74 -5.58 -2.94
C ASP A 128 -15.26 -5.64 -2.72
N GLY A 129 -16.06 -5.48 -3.78
CA GLY A 129 -17.52 -5.52 -3.70
C GLY A 129 -18.18 -4.19 -3.31
N PHE A 130 -17.47 -3.08 -3.46
CA PHE A 130 -17.97 -1.73 -3.21
C PHE A 130 -17.85 -0.83 -4.45
N VAL A 131 -18.57 0.29 -4.44
CA VAL A 131 -18.50 1.32 -5.49
C VAL A 131 -17.52 2.41 -5.08
N GLY A 132 -16.62 2.81 -5.99
CA GLY A 132 -15.57 3.78 -5.71
C GLY A 132 -14.30 3.14 -5.14
N GLY A 133 -13.48 3.93 -4.42
CA GLY A 133 -12.25 3.46 -3.77
C GLY A 133 -11.13 3.02 -4.71
N ALA A 134 -11.17 3.45 -5.97
CA ALA A 134 -10.07 3.29 -6.91
C ALA A 134 -8.82 4.06 -6.43
N THR A 135 -7.65 3.57 -6.82
CA THR A 135 -6.42 4.37 -6.78
C THR A 135 -6.33 5.12 -8.10
N ASP A 136 -6.59 6.42 -8.05
CA ASP A 136 -6.63 7.29 -9.21
C ASP A 136 -5.25 7.86 -9.51
N PHE A 137 -4.69 7.53 -10.66
CA PHE A 137 -3.55 8.24 -11.23
C PHE A 137 -4.07 9.37 -12.13
N ARG A 138 -3.17 10.23 -12.63
CA ARG A 138 -3.58 11.38 -13.47
C ARG A 138 -4.37 10.98 -14.71
N ASP A 139 -3.96 9.89 -15.35
CA ASP A 139 -4.47 9.50 -16.68
C ASP A 139 -5.30 8.21 -16.65
N PHE A 140 -5.30 7.46 -15.55
CA PHE A 140 -6.01 6.19 -15.41
C PHE A 140 -6.26 5.86 -13.94
N SER A 141 -7.12 4.88 -13.68
CA SER A 141 -7.42 4.42 -12.33
C SER A 141 -7.26 2.90 -12.22
N VAL A 142 -6.85 2.44 -11.05
CA VAL A 142 -6.84 1.00 -10.71
C VAL A 142 -7.94 0.72 -9.70
N SER A 143 -8.91 -0.10 -10.09
CA SER A 143 -9.97 -0.54 -9.20
C SER A 143 -9.46 -1.61 -8.23
N PRO A 144 -9.83 -1.52 -6.93
CA PRO A 144 -9.46 -2.51 -5.95
C PRO A 144 -10.08 -3.87 -6.28
N ARG A 145 -9.26 -4.91 -6.17
CA ARG A 145 -9.69 -6.31 -6.23
C ARG A 145 -8.97 -7.08 -5.13
N ALA A 146 -9.73 -7.80 -4.31
CA ALA A 146 -9.18 -8.49 -3.16
C ALA A 146 -8.05 -9.44 -3.58
N GLY A 147 -6.94 -9.36 -2.87
CA GLY A 147 -5.73 -10.14 -3.11
C GLY A 147 -4.83 -9.62 -4.23
N ASN A 148 -5.23 -8.58 -4.97
CA ASN A 148 -4.32 -7.90 -5.88
C ASN A 148 -3.46 -6.88 -5.14
N ALA A 149 -2.27 -6.62 -5.68
CA ALA A 149 -1.43 -5.53 -5.24
C ALA A 149 -1.11 -4.54 -6.35
N LEU A 150 -0.70 -3.35 -5.94
CA LEU A 150 -0.25 -2.24 -6.75
C LEU A 150 1.13 -1.81 -6.25
N LEU A 151 2.08 -1.69 -7.17
CA LEU A 151 3.46 -1.28 -6.91
C LEU A 151 3.74 -0.05 -7.77
N PHE A 152 4.21 1.04 -7.17
CA PHE A 152 4.50 2.26 -7.94
C PHE A 152 5.61 3.11 -7.33
N ILE A 153 6.30 3.89 -8.16
CA ILE A 153 7.36 4.80 -7.71
C ILE A 153 6.77 5.96 -6.92
N HIS A 154 7.35 6.30 -5.76
CA HIS A 154 6.83 7.31 -4.82
C HIS A 154 6.49 8.67 -5.46
N ASP A 155 7.30 9.11 -6.43
CA ASP A 155 7.10 10.39 -7.12
C ASP A 155 5.94 10.36 -8.14
N THR A 156 5.11 9.31 -8.12
CA THR A 156 3.92 9.16 -8.97
C THR A 156 2.69 9.76 -8.28
N TRP A 157 1.99 10.63 -8.99
CA TRP A 157 0.74 11.22 -8.52
C TRP A 157 -0.37 10.16 -8.47
N HIS A 158 -0.95 9.96 -7.30
CA HIS A 158 -2.02 9.01 -7.04
C HIS A 158 -2.95 9.42 -5.87
#